data_AF-B1I284-F1
#
_entry.id   AF-B1I284-F1
#
_cell.length_a   1.000
_cell.length_b   1.000
_cell.length_c   1.000
_cell.angle_alpha   90.00
_cell.angle_beta   90.00
_cell.angle_gamma   90.00
#
_symmetry.space_group_name_H-M   'P 1'
#
loop_
_entity.id
_entity.type
_entity.pdbx_description
1 polymer ?
#
loop_
_entity_poly.entity_id
_entity_poly.type
_entity_poly.pdbx_seq_one_letter_code
_entity_poly.pdbx_strand_id
1 'polypeptide(L)'
;MTIITTEWLLEREAPAEMLKTFRDRFPCGAEYQAVLDMLAVEDRADWAVWLMREAGLTSAVMEIEDLVVENLFFAGSLVAKSSIKAAKSLLVGGGIQAGKDIQAGKDIQAGKDIEAGGTLTGENIRTGENVRAGGNIKVGESIQAGGEILASQDVEAGESIQAGGEIEVGGVLVGERIRAGASVQAGGCIQAGENIEAGESIQAGGDLQAGEDIKAGWAIWAGKNIQAGGNIKTVRHIRAGVDIHADEDIEAGGGIQAGRIIRAGGGIQAGGEVIAAKRPPNLLRGEFREISRGT
;
A
#
# COMPACT_ATOMS: atom_id res chain seq x y z
N MET A 1 28.61 -8.42 19.05
CA MET A 1 27.58 -7.87 19.94
C MET A 1 27.83 -6.38 20.09
N THR A 2 26.85 -5.56 19.73
CA THR A 2 26.94 -4.10 19.89
C THR A 2 26.49 -3.76 21.29
N ILE A 3 27.37 -3.15 22.09
CA ILE A 3 27.04 -2.60 23.41
C ILE A 3 26.72 -1.13 23.23
N ILE A 4 25.55 -0.71 23.71
CA ILE A 4 25.14 0.68 23.80
C ILE A 4 25.60 1.22 25.15
N THR A 5 26.25 2.38 25.15
CA THR A 5 26.68 3.07 26.38
C THR A 5 26.08 4.47 26.44
N THR A 6 26.12 5.07 27.62
CA THR A 6 25.66 6.45 27.83
C THR A 6 26.47 7.43 26.99
N GLU A 7 27.78 7.25 26.90
CA GLU A 7 28.67 8.06 26.08
C GLU A 7 28.30 7.96 24.60
N TRP A 8 28.03 6.75 24.11
CA TRP A 8 27.62 6.52 22.72
C TRP A 8 26.31 7.22 22.37
N LEU A 9 25.33 7.20 23.28
CA LEU A 9 24.05 7.90 23.10
C LEU A 9 24.22 9.43 23.14
N LEU A 10 25.11 9.94 24.00
CA LEU A 10 25.42 11.37 24.07
C LEU A 10 26.08 11.88 22.78
N GLU A 11 27.03 11.14 22.24
CA GLU A 11 27.74 11.48 21.00
C GLU A 11 26.81 11.59 19.78
N ARG A 12 25.67 10.89 19.81
CA ARG A 12 24.66 10.87 18.73
C ARG A 12 23.47 11.76 18.99
N GLU A 13 23.53 12.60 20.02
CA GLU A 13 22.46 13.52 20.39
C GLU A 13 21.12 12.79 20.65
N ALA A 14 21.18 11.64 21.34
CA ALA A 14 19.98 10.90 21.72
C ALA A 14 18.99 11.78 22.49
N PRO A 15 17.67 11.58 22.33
CA PRO A 15 16.65 12.33 23.06
C PRO A 15 16.94 12.36 24.57
N ALA A 16 16.84 13.54 25.20
CA ALA A 16 17.22 13.72 26.60
C ALA A 16 16.49 12.76 27.57
N GLU A 17 15.20 12.51 27.31
CA GLU A 17 14.40 11.55 28.06
C GLU A 17 14.88 10.10 27.84
N MET A 18 15.32 9.75 26.63
CA MET A 18 15.89 8.42 26.34
C MET A 18 17.19 8.21 27.11
N LEU A 19 18.06 9.23 27.13
CA LEU A 19 19.32 9.21 27.89
C LEU A 19 19.08 9.00 29.38
N LYS A 20 18.08 9.69 29.95
CA LYS A 20 17.72 9.57 31.36
C LYS A 20 17.24 8.15 31.68
N THR A 21 16.24 7.66 30.96
CA THR A 21 15.72 6.29 31.10
C THR A 21 16.84 5.25 30.96
N PHE A 22 17.69 5.42 29.94
CA PHE A 22 18.79 4.51 29.68
C PHE A 22 19.79 4.46 30.84
N ARG A 23 20.23 5.62 31.37
CA ARG A 23 21.16 5.68 32.51
C ARG A 23 20.60 5.02 33.76
N ASP A 24 19.31 5.25 34.03
CA ASP A 24 18.63 4.70 35.20
C ASP A 24 18.52 3.17 35.12
N ARG A 25 18.30 2.62 33.92
CA ARG A 25 18.13 1.18 33.68
C ARG A 25 19.44 0.42 33.44
N PHE A 26 20.39 1.06 32.76
CA PHE A 26 21.62 0.46 32.24
C PHE A 26 22.85 1.32 32.58
N PRO A 27 23.19 1.47 33.87
CA PRO A 27 24.29 2.35 34.31
C PRO A 27 25.67 1.94 33.75
N CYS A 28 25.85 0.66 33.41
CA CYS A 28 27.09 0.12 32.84
C CYS A 28 27.02 -0.10 31.31
N GLY A 29 25.97 0.39 30.65
CA GLY A 29 25.65 0.03 29.27
C GLY A 29 24.89 -1.29 29.17
N ALA A 30 24.38 -1.59 27.97
CA ALA A 30 23.59 -2.78 27.69
C ALA A 30 23.78 -3.26 26.26
N GLU A 31 23.48 -4.54 26.04
CA GLU A 31 23.41 -5.09 24.69
C GLU A 31 22.29 -4.41 23.90
N TYR A 32 22.52 -4.23 22.60
CA TYR A 32 21.60 -3.55 21.71
C TYR A 32 20.16 -4.08 21.78
N GLN A 33 19.97 -5.41 21.78
CA GLN A 33 18.63 -5.99 21.91
C GLN A 33 18.00 -5.72 23.28
N ALA A 34 18.77 -5.72 24.36
CA ALA A 34 18.25 -5.40 25.70
C ALA A 34 17.74 -3.95 25.79
N VAL A 35 18.35 -3.02 25.05
CA VAL A 35 17.83 -1.65 24.91
C VAL A 35 16.52 -1.65 24.14
N LEU A 36 16.44 -2.35 23.01
CA LEU A 36 15.21 -2.45 22.22
C LEU A 36 14.06 -3.10 23.00
N ASP A 37 14.35 -4.14 23.78
CA ASP A 37 13.37 -4.80 24.65
C ASP A 37 12.84 -3.84 25.73
N MET A 38 13.73 -3.03 26.33
CA MET A 38 13.33 -1.98 27.26
C MET A 38 12.41 -0.95 26.59
N LEU A 39 12.74 -0.50 25.38
CA LEU A 39 11.92 0.43 24.63
C LEU A 39 10.55 -0.16 24.25
N ALA A 40 10.51 -1.46 23.94
CA ALA A 40 9.27 -2.18 23.64
C ALA A 40 8.33 -2.21 24.85
N VAL A 41 8.88 -2.46 26.04
CA VAL A 41 8.15 -2.42 27.31
C VAL A 41 7.63 -1.01 27.61
N GLU A 42 8.39 0.03 27.28
CA GLU A 42 7.98 1.43 27.48
C GLU A 42 7.10 2.00 26.35
N ASP A 43 6.75 1.19 25.35
CA ASP A 43 5.95 1.61 24.18
C ASP A 43 6.59 2.78 23.41
N ARG A 44 7.94 2.77 23.30
CA ARG A 44 8.75 3.83 22.67
C ARG A 44 9.25 3.45 21.29
N ALA A 45 8.30 3.24 20.37
CA ALA A 45 8.61 2.92 18.98
C ALA A 45 9.44 4.03 18.29
N ASP A 46 9.18 5.30 18.64
CA ASP A 46 9.94 6.47 18.18
C ASP A 46 11.44 6.35 18.49
N TRP A 47 11.78 5.97 19.72
CA TRP A 47 13.15 5.78 20.17
C TRP A 47 13.77 4.52 19.57
N ALA A 48 12.99 3.47 19.36
CA ALA A 48 13.49 2.25 18.73
C ALA A 48 13.85 2.48 17.27
N VAL A 49 13.02 3.22 16.51
CA VAL A 49 13.33 3.63 15.13
C VAL A 49 14.60 4.48 15.09
N TRP A 50 14.71 5.48 15.97
CA TRP A 50 15.91 6.31 16.07
C TRP A 50 17.15 5.46 16.36
N LEU A 51 17.07 4.58 17.35
CA LEU A 51 18.19 3.72 17.74
C LEU A 51 18.62 2.80 16.59
N MET A 52 17.67 2.22 15.85
CA MET A 52 17.96 1.40 14.67
C MET A 52 18.62 2.16 13.54
N ARG A 53 18.27 3.43 13.35
CA ARG A 53 18.91 4.31 12.37
C ARG A 53 20.35 4.62 12.75
N GLU A 54 20.63 4.90 14.02
CA GLU A 54 21.95 5.36 14.47
C GLU A 54 22.92 4.20 14.82
N ALA A 55 22.41 3.11 15.39
CA ALA A 55 23.20 1.90 15.71
C ALA A 55 23.32 0.95 14.51
N GLY A 56 22.42 1.09 13.53
CA GLY A 56 22.35 0.25 12.35
C GLY A 56 21.52 -1.03 12.57
N LEU A 57 21.25 -1.68 11.44
CA LEU A 57 20.57 -2.97 11.38
C LEU A 57 21.55 -4.11 11.63
N THR A 58 21.03 -5.26 12.05
CA THR A 58 21.82 -6.47 12.27
C THR A 58 21.46 -7.53 11.25
N SER A 59 22.37 -8.47 10.97
CA SER A 59 22.09 -9.66 10.17
C SER A 59 21.50 -10.80 11.01
N ALA A 60 21.06 -10.54 12.24
CA ALA A 60 20.48 -11.55 13.11
C ALA A 60 19.11 -11.99 12.57
N VAL A 61 18.77 -13.26 12.73
CA VAL A 61 17.46 -13.81 12.39
C VAL A 61 16.87 -14.41 13.66
N MET A 62 15.69 -13.94 14.05
CA MET A 62 14.90 -14.51 15.14
C MET A 62 13.94 -15.54 14.54
N GLU A 63 14.22 -16.82 14.74
CA GLU A 63 13.35 -17.92 14.32
C GLU A 63 12.54 -18.45 15.51
N ILE A 64 11.22 -18.44 15.39
CA ILE A 64 10.28 -18.85 16.45
C ILE A 64 9.10 -19.63 15.87
N GLU A 65 8.37 -20.36 16.71
CA GLU A 65 7.16 -21.07 16.28
C GLU A 65 5.99 -20.09 16.13
N ASP A 66 5.66 -19.40 17.22
CA ASP A 66 4.64 -18.37 17.31
C ASP A 66 5.15 -17.19 18.14
N LEU A 67 4.57 -16.00 17.92
CA LEU A 67 4.87 -14.80 18.69
C LEU A 67 3.59 -14.19 19.24
N VAL A 68 3.56 -13.96 20.56
CA VAL A 68 2.53 -13.15 21.21
C VAL A 68 3.20 -12.17 22.16
N VAL A 69 3.14 -10.89 21.85
CA VAL A 69 3.80 -9.80 22.60
C VAL A 69 2.92 -8.56 22.65
N GLU A 70 3.23 -7.59 23.51
CA GLU A 70 2.66 -6.25 23.36
C GLU A 70 3.34 -5.50 22.21
N ASN A 71 4.66 -5.33 22.31
CA ASN A 71 5.52 -4.74 21.30
C ASN A 71 6.70 -5.70 21.02
N LEU A 72 7.21 -5.72 19.80
CA LEU A 72 8.52 -6.30 19.49
C LEU A 72 9.34 -5.31 18.67
N PHE A 73 10.51 -4.94 19.19
CA PHE A 73 11.50 -4.15 18.47
C PHE A 73 12.76 -4.99 18.25
N PHE A 74 13.13 -5.24 17.00
CA PHE A 74 14.23 -6.13 16.65
C PHE A 74 15.04 -5.57 15.48
N ALA A 75 16.35 -5.40 15.62
CA ALA A 75 17.17 -4.79 14.55
C ALA A 75 17.53 -5.76 13.40
N GLY A 76 17.18 -7.05 13.51
CA GLY A 76 17.41 -8.08 12.48
C GLY A 76 16.13 -8.47 11.75
N SER A 77 16.05 -9.69 11.23
CA SER A 77 14.84 -10.26 10.60
C SER A 77 14.08 -11.19 11.55
N LEU A 78 12.76 -11.23 11.43
CA LEU A 78 11.88 -12.08 12.22
C LEU A 78 11.23 -13.14 11.34
N VAL A 79 11.31 -14.41 11.73
CA VAL A 79 10.67 -15.53 11.04
C VAL A 79 9.89 -16.35 12.06
N ALA A 80 8.56 -16.36 11.92
CA ALA A 80 7.67 -17.21 12.68
C ALA A 80 7.13 -18.34 11.80
N LYS A 81 7.21 -19.59 12.25
CA LYS A 81 6.66 -20.74 11.50
C LYS A 81 5.13 -20.71 11.42
N SER A 82 4.47 -20.16 12.44
CA SER A 82 3.02 -20.04 12.54
C SER A 82 2.60 -18.58 12.42
N SER A 83 2.07 -17.96 13.48
CA SER A 83 1.51 -16.61 13.45
C SER A 83 2.29 -15.66 14.35
N ILE A 84 2.26 -14.37 13.99
CA ILE A 84 2.78 -13.28 14.80
C ILE A 84 1.62 -12.42 15.28
N LYS A 85 1.57 -12.14 16.58
CA LYS A 85 0.57 -11.26 17.19
C LYS A 85 1.22 -10.27 18.15
N ALA A 86 1.22 -9.00 17.79
CA ALA A 86 1.53 -7.90 18.68
C ALA A 86 0.23 -7.20 19.11
N ALA A 87 0.05 -6.94 20.41
CA ALA A 87 -1.09 -6.15 20.86
C ALA A 87 -0.97 -4.67 20.43
N LYS A 88 0.25 -4.20 20.19
CA LYS A 88 0.57 -2.84 19.74
C LYS A 88 1.44 -2.92 18.48
N SER A 89 2.75 -2.68 18.56
CA SER A 89 3.61 -2.47 17.39
C SER A 89 4.66 -3.56 17.18
N LEU A 90 4.93 -3.86 15.91
CA LEU A 90 6.06 -4.66 15.44
C LEU A 90 7.02 -3.75 14.68
N LEU A 91 8.24 -3.59 15.18
CA LEU A 91 9.30 -2.85 14.48
C LEU A 91 10.49 -3.78 14.27
N VAL A 92 10.72 -4.14 13.02
CA VAL A 92 11.79 -5.08 12.63
C VAL A 92 12.70 -4.41 11.60
N GLY A 93 13.99 -4.41 11.86
CA GLY A 93 14.98 -3.77 11.00
C GLY A 93 15.13 -4.46 9.64
N GLY A 94 15.04 -5.79 9.63
CA GLY A 94 15.06 -6.63 8.44
C GLY A 94 13.67 -6.91 7.89
N GLY A 95 13.45 -8.16 7.47
CA GLY A 95 12.15 -8.64 7.00
C GLY A 95 11.34 -9.31 8.12
N ILE A 96 10.02 -9.34 7.96
CA ILE A 96 9.09 -10.06 8.84
C ILE A 96 8.42 -11.15 8.02
N GLN A 97 8.53 -12.39 8.46
CA GLN A 97 7.87 -13.52 7.80
C GLN A 97 7.07 -14.33 8.83
N ALA A 98 5.83 -14.68 8.49
CA ALA A 98 5.02 -15.64 9.22
C ALA A 98 4.41 -16.68 8.28
N GLY A 99 4.43 -17.97 8.66
CA GLY A 99 3.78 -19.02 7.88
C GLY A 99 2.25 -18.91 7.81
N LYS A 100 1.63 -18.14 8.70
CA LYS A 100 0.20 -17.83 8.73
C LYS A 100 -0.02 -16.32 8.85
N ASP A 101 -0.72 -15.87 9.88
CA ASP A 101 -1.16 -14.49 10.02
C ASP A 101 -0.10 -13.63 10.72
N ILE A 102 -0.04 -12.35 10.34
CA ILE A 102 0.67 -11.30 11.08
C ILE A 102 -0.38 -10.29 11.52
N GLN A 103 -0.46 -10.05 12.82
CA GLN A 103 -1.39 -9.10 13.42
C GLN A 103 -0.65 -8.16 14.36
N ALA A 104 -0.92 -6.86 14.21
CA ALA A 104 -0.56 -5.82 15.17
C ALA A 104 -1.81 -5.00 15.51
N GLY A 105 -1.90 -4.49 16.74
CA GLY A 105 -2.96 -3.55 17.13
C GLY A 105 -2.64 -2.10 16.75
N LYS A 106 -1.38 -1.83 16.39
CA LYS A 106 -0.88 -0.55 15.87
C LYS A 106 -0.02 -0.81 14.62
N ASP A 107 1.23 -0.34 14.62
CA ASP A 107 2.07 -0.32 13.43
C ASP A 107 2.84 -1.62 13.23
N ILE A 108 2.95 -2.06 11.97
CA ILE A 108 3.92 -3.05 11.51
C ILE A 108 4.92 -2.34 10.62
N GLN A 109 6.18 -2.34 11.03
CA GLN A 109 7.25 -1.74 10.26
C GLN A 109 8.41 -2.71 10.05
N ALA A 110 8.82 -2.86 8.80
CA ALA A 110 9.98 -3.66 8.39
C ALA A 110 10.94 -2.83 7.54
N GLY A 111 12.25 -3.04 7.63
CA GLY A 111 13.20 -2.41 6.70
C GLY A 111 13.22 -3.09 5.32
N LYS A 112 12.78 -4.36 5.25
CA LYS A 112 12.63 -5.17 4.03
C LYS A 112 11.22 -5.74 3.97
N ASP A 113 11.02 -6.81 3.21
CA ASP A 113 9.73 -7.48 3.01
C ASP A 113 8.95 -7.79 4.31
N ILE A 114 7.62 -7.66 4.22
CA ILE A 114 6.65 -8.22 5.18
C ILE A 114 5.86 -9.30 4.45
N GLU A 115 5.95 -10.54 4.91
CA GLU A 115 5.31 -11.70 4.30
C GLU A 115 4.46 -12.48 5.30
N ALA A 116 3.14 -12.48 5.10
CA ALA A 116 2.21 -13.33 5.84
C ALA A 116 1.71 -14.46 4.92
N GLY A 117 1.82 -15.72 5.34
CA GLY A 117 1.21 -16.85 4.62
C GLY A 117 -0.32 -16.82 4.63
N GLY A 118 -0.92 -16.09 5.56
CA GLY A 118 -2.35 -15.87 5.71
C GLY A 118 -2.71 -14.38 5.60
N THR A 119 -3.42 -13.88 6.60
CA THR A 119 -3.91 -12.50 6.68
C THR A 119 -2.88 -11.59 7.34
N LEU A 120 -2.73 -10.38 6.81
CA LEU A 120 -1.92 -9.32 7.39
C LEU A 120 -2.83 -8.21 7.92
N THR A 121 -2.72 -7.88 9.21
CA THR A 121 -3.56 -6.87 9.88
C THR A 121 -2.75 -5.90 10.75
N GLY A 122 -3.11 -4.62 10.73
CA GLY A 122 -2.47 -3.56 11.51
C GLY A 122 -3.23 -2.24 11.42
N GLU A 123 -2.78 -1.22 12.14
CA GLU A 123 -3.25 0.16 11.96
C GLU A 123 -2.48 0.84 10.83
N ASN A 124 -1.15 0.71 10.82
CA ASN A 124 -0.29 1.10 9.70
C ASN A 124 0.66 -0.03 9.33
N ILE A 125 0.98 -0.15 8.05
CA ILE A 125 1.99 -1.08 7.56
C ILE A 125 3.02 -0.32 6.73
N ARG A 126 4.30 -0.40 7.10
CA ARG A 126 5.40 0.26 6.40
C ARG A 126 6.55 -0.70 6.12
N THR A 127 6.99 -0.76 4.88
CA THR A 127 8.16 -1.54 4.47
C THR A 127 9.03 -0.79 3.48
N GLY A 128 10.34 -1.02 3.56
CA GLY A 128 11.30 -0.56 2.55
C GLY A 128 11.22 -1.32 1.22
N GLU A 129 10.64 -2.52 1.21
CA GLU A 129 10.51 -3.38 0.02
C GLU A 129 9.03 -3.78 -0.16
N ASN A 130 8.67 -5.06 -0.13
CA ASN A 130 7.35 -5.53 -0.54
C ASN A 130 6.46 -5.91 0.66
N VAL A 131 5.14 -5.84 0.45
CA VAL A 131 4.15 -6.44 1.33
C VAL A 131 3.50 -7.61 0.60
N ARG A 132 3.51 -8.80 1.20
CA ARG A 132 2.88 -10.00 0.64
C ARG A 132 1.96 -10.68 1.65
N ALA A 133 0.76 -11.03 1.23
CA ALA A 133 -0.19 -11.83 2.00
C ALA A 133 -0.78 -12.98 1.16
N GLY A 134 -0.75 -14.20 1.71
CA GLY A 134 -1.44 -15.35 1.12
C GLY A 134 -2.97 -15.28 1.25
N GLY A 135 -3.49 -14.35 2.07
CA GLY A 135 -4.90 -14.05 2.24
C GLY A 135 -5.21 -12.57 2.00
N ASN A 136 -5.94 -11.96 2.94
CA ASN A 136 -6.31 -10.54 2.88
C ASN A 136 -5.24 -9.66 3.54
N ILE A 137 -5.22 -8.38 3.18
CA ILE A 137 -4.54 -7.33 3.95
C ILE A 137 -5.62 -6.36 4.45
N LYS A 138 -5.69 -6.15 5.77
CA LYS A 138 -6.71 -5.28 6.38
C LYS A 138 -6.06 -4.28 7.33
N VAL A 139 -6.12 -3.00 6.98
CA VAL A 139 -5.38 -1.96 7.68
C VAL A 139 -6.29 -0.81 8.09
N GLY A 140 -6.16 -0.37 9.35
CA GLY A 140 -6.98 0.70 9.92
C GLY A 140 -6.78 2.05 9.23
N GLU A 141 -5.53 2.41 8.97
CA GLU A 141 -5.13 3.66 8.31
C GLU A 141 -4.48 3.36 6.95
N SER A 142 -3.14 3.17 6.91
CA SER A 142 -2.40 3.20 5.65
C SER A 142 -1.38 2.08 5.45
N ILE A 143 -1.17 1.70 4.18
CA ILE A 143 -0.10 0.79 3.73
C ILE A 143 0.91 1.58 2.88
N GLN A 144 2.19 1.48 3.23
CA GLN A 144 3.29 2.06 2.46
C GLN A 144 4.38 1.01 2.20
N ALA A 145 4.56 0.64 0.93
CA ALA A 145 5.60 -0.27 0.48
C ALA A 145 6.56 0.45 -0.48
N GLY A 146 7.88 0.28 -0.27
CA GLY A 146 8.89 0.78 -1.20
C GLY A 146 8.88 0.03 -2.54
N GLY A 147 8.41 -1.22 -2.55
CA GLY A 147 8.22 -2.08 -3.71
C GLY A 147 6.74 -2.36 -3.96
N GLU A 148 6.40 -3.65 -4.05
CA GLU A 148 5.10 -4.17 -4.44
C GLU A 148 4.17 -4.44 -3.24
N ILE A 149 2.87 -4.46 -3.50
CA ILE A 149 1.84 -4.95 -2.57
C ILE A 149 1.08 -6.09 -3.26
N LEU A 150 1.22 -7.30 -2.73
CA LEU A 150 0.63 -8.51 -3.29
C LEU A 150 -0.29 -9.18 -2.28
N ALA A 151 -1.52 -9.48 -2.67
CA ALA A 151 -2.46 -10.24 -1.85
C ALA A 151 -3.23 -11.24 -2.71
N SER A 152 -3.38 -12.48 -2.24
CA SER A 152 -4.19 -13.47 -2.99
C SER A 152 -5.70 -13.19 -2.90
N GLN A 153 -6.12 -12.36 -1.94
CA GLN A 153 -7.50 -11.92 -1.75
C GLN A 153 -7.55 -10.38 -1.68
N ASP A 154 -8.48 -9.83 -0.90
CA ASP A 154 -8.77 -8.41 -0.91
C ASP A 154 -7.81 -7.61 -0.02
N VAL A 155 -7.61 -6.34 -0.40
CA VAL A 155 -6.89 -5.35 0.39
C VAL A 155 -7.84 -4.22 0.78
N GLU A 156 -7.96 -3.99 2.08
CA GLU A 156 -8.78 -2.94 2.68
C GLU A 156 -7.88 -1.99 3.49
N ALA A 157 -7.99 -0.68 3.24
CA ALA A 157 -7.30 0.34 4.04
C ALA A 157 -8.24 1.52 4.34
N GLY A 158 -8.25 2.02 5.57
CA GLY A 158 -9.13 3.12 5.96
C GLY A 158 -8.76 4.46 5.33
N GLU A 159 -7.47 4.70 5.06
CA GLU A 159 -6.98 5.93 4.44
C GLU A 159 -6.35 5.67 3.08
N SER A 160 -5.11 5.17 3.02
CA SER A 160 -4.36 5.15 1.75
C SER A 160 -3.52 3.89 1.54
N ILE A 161 -3.29 3.56 0.27
CA ILE A 161 -2.33 2.53 -0.15
C ILE A 161 -1.32 3.16 -1.10
N GLN A 162 -0.04 3.02 -0.77
CA GLN A 162 1.07 3.45 -1.61
C GLN A 162 2.08 2.32 -1.83
N ALA A 163 2.32 1.99 -3.09
CA ALA A 163 3.39 1.09 -3.55
C ALA A 163 4.37 1.84 -4.45
N GLY A 164 5.67 1.64 -4.25
CA GLY A 164 6.69 2.12 -5.18
C GLY A 164 6.71 1.35 -6.50
N GLY A 165 6.22 0.10 -6.49
CA GLY A 165 6.05 -0.78 -7.65
C GLY A 165 4.58 -1.02 -7.99
N GLU A 166 4.22 -2.29 -8.10
CA GLU A 166 2.88 -2.76 -8.46
C GLU A 166 2.00 -3.06 -7.24
N ILE A 167 0.68 -2.95 -7.45
CA ILE A 167 -0.33 -3.48 -6.54
C ILE A 167 -1.08 -4.58 -7.30
N GLU A 168 -0.95 -5.84 -6.90
CA GLU A 168 -1.64 -6.98 -7.52
C GLU A 168 -2.43 -7.77 -6.47
N VAL A 169 -3.76 -7.75 -6.58
CA VAL A 169 -4.65 -8.22 -5.51
C VAL A 169 -5.95 -8.84 -6.03
N GLY A 170 -6.71 -9.49 -5.15
CA GLY A 170 -8.06 -9.97 -5.45
C GLY A 170 -9.06 -8.82 -5.67
N GLY A 171 -9.02 -7.81 -4.81
CA GLY A 171 -9.90 -6.63 -4.82
C GLY A 171 -9.32 -5.53 -3.94
N VAL A 172 -9.67 -4.27 -4.18
CA VAL A 172 -9.15 -3.13 -3.39
C VAL A 172 -10.29 -2.21 -2.96
N LEU A 173 -10.36 -1.91 -1.67
CA LEU A 173 -11.24 -0.90 -1.10
C LEU A 173 -10.44 0.03 -0.18
N VAL A 174 -10.38 1.31 -0.53
CA VAL A 174 -9.60 2.31 0.21
C VAL A 174 -10.43 3.55 0.48
N GLY A 175 -10.36 4.08 1.70
CA GLY A 175 -11.14 5.25 2.11
C GLY A 175 -10.73 6.55 1.41
N GLU A 176 -9.45 6.73 1.08
CA GLU A 176 -8.94 7.90 0.36
C GLU A 176 -8.24 7.50 -0.94
N ARG A 177 -6.93 7.23 -0.94
CA ARG A 177 -6.11 7.22 -2.16
C ARG A 177 -5.41 5.88 -2.40
N ILE A 178 -5.35 5.48 -3.68
CA ILE A 178 -4.52 4.38 -4.16
C ILE A 178 -3.43 4.96 -5.07
N ARG A 179 -2.17 4.67 -4.77
CA ARG A 179 -1.04 5.07 -5.60
C ARG A 179 -0.05 3.93 -5.83
N ALA A 180 0.24 3.65 -7.10
CA ALA A 180 1.29 2.72 -7.51
C ALA A 180 2.31 3.42 -8.42
N GLY A 181 3.60 3.19 -8.19
CA GLY A 181 4.66 3.67 -9.07
C GLY A 181 4.61 3.01 -10.45
N ALA A 182 4.16 1.76 -10.54
CA ALA A 182 3.91 1.04 -11.77
C ALA A 182 2.41 0.87 -12.02
N SER A 183 1.85 -0.32 -11.78
CA SER A 183 0.45 -0.65 -12.10
C SER A 183 -0.40 -0.99 -10.88
N VAL A 184 -1.72 -0.80 -10.99
CA VAL A 184 -2.71 -1.33 -10.04
C VAL A 184 -3.56 -2.36 -10.76
N GLN A 185 -3.53 -3.61 -10.31
CA GLN A 185 -4.26 -4.73 -10.87
C GLN A 185 -5.09 -5.42 -9.80
N ALA A 186 -6.39 -5.56 -10.06
CA ALA A 186 -7.27 -6.37 -9.23
C ALA A 186 -8.10 -7.35 -10.06
N GLY A 187 -8.20 -8.59 -9.59
CA GLY A 187 -9.10 -9.59 -10.20
C GLY A 187 -10.59 -9.21 -10.09
N GLY A 188 -10.94 -8.42 -9.08
CA GLY A 188 -12.26 -7.90 -8.78
C GLY A 188 -12.35 -6.39 -8.98
N CYS A 189 -13.00 -5.70 -8.03
CA CYS A 189 -13.19 -4.25 -8.10
C CYS A 189 -12.01 -3.50 -7.48
N ILE A 190 -11.78 -2.27 -7.96
CA ILE A 190 -10.88 -1.29 -7.35
C ILE A 190 -11.72 -0.08 -6.98
N GLN A 191 -11.73 0.29 -5.70
CA GLN A 191 -12.47 1.44 -5.19
C GLN A 191 -11.61 2.29 -4.26
N ALA A 192 -11.59 3.59 -4.51
CA ALA A 192 -10.99 4.61 -3.66
C ALA A 192 -11.99 5.73 -3.39
N GLY A 193 -12.07 6.23 -2.16
CA GLY A 193 -12.95 7.36 -1.83
C GLY A 193 -12.49 8.69 -2.43
N GLU A 194 -11.22 8.79 -2.83
CA GLU A 194 -10.66 9.91 -3.56
C GLU A 194 -10.00 9.45 -4.87
N ASN A 195 -8.66 9.49 -4.97
CA ASN A 195 -7.92 9.33 -6.22
C ASN A 195 -7.35 7.91 -6.40
N ILE A 196 -7.28 7.46 -7.66
CA ILE A 196 -6.53 6.26 -8.06
C ILE A 196 -5.48 6.67 -9.10
N GLU A 197 -4.20 6.50 -8.75
CA GLU A 197 -3.08 6.88 -9.59
C GLU A 197 -2.10 5.72 -9.82
N ALA A 198 -1.74 5.48 -11.09
CA ALA A 198 -0.72 4.51 -11.46
C ALA A 198 0.25 5.13 -12.47
N GLY A 199 1.56 4.90 -12.30
CA GLY A 199 2.58 5.34 -13.25
C GLY A 199 2.43 4.69 -14.63
N GLU A 200 1.88 3.48 -14.69
CA GLU A 200 1.60 2.73 -15.90
C GLU A 200 0.10 2.48 -16.08
N SER A 201 -0.43 1.34 -15.67
CA SER A 201 -1.81 0.94 -15.97
C SER A 201 -2.65 0.69 -14.74
N ILE A 202 -3.97 0.89 -14.87
CA ILE A 202 -4.96 0.48 -13.87
C ILE A 202 -5.86 -0.56 -14.53
N GLN A 203 -6.00 -1.73 -13.91
CA GLN A 203 -6.84 -2.82 -14.40
C GLN A 203 -7.70 -3.42 -13.28
N ALA A 204 -9.02 -3.30 -13.42
CA ALA A 204 -9.99 -3.99 -12.57
C ALA A 204 -10.73 -5.08 -13.37
N GLY A 205 -10.84 -6.29 -12.83
CA GLY A 205 -11.69 -7.32 -13.42
C GLY A 205 -13.19 -7.01 -13.28
N GLY A 206 -13.55 -6.19 -12.29
CA GLY A 206 -14.90 -5.69 -12.03
C GLY A 206 -15.05 -4.21 -12.36
N ASP A 207 -15.56 -3.45 -11.38
CA ASP A 207 -15.72 -2.01 -11.45
C ASP A 207 -14.45 -1.29 -10.97
N LEU A 208 -14.16 -0.15 -11.58
CA LEU A 208 -13.10 0.78 -11.17
C LEU A 208 -13.76 2.10 -10.77
N GLN A 209 -13.65 2.47 -9.50
CA GLN A 209 -14.33 3.64 -8.95
C GLN A 209 -13.39 4.53 -8.11
N ALA A 210 -13.40 5.82 -8.41
CA ALA A 210 -12.74 6.87 -7.64
C ALA A 210 -13.77 7.95 -7.27
N GLY A 211 -13.72 8.46 -6.03
CA GLY A 211 -14.52 9.63 -5.65
C GLY A 211 -14.01 10.92 -6.29
N GLU A 212 -12.73 10.98 -6.66
CA GLU A 212 -12.11 12.07 -7.40
C GLU A 212 -11.56 11.55 -8.74
N ASP A 213 -10.26 11.68 -9.02
CA ASP A 213 -9.66 11.36 -10.31
C ASP A 213 -9.20 9.90 -10.44
N ILE A 214 -9.23 9.39 -11.68
CA ILE A 214 -8.52 8.18 -12.09
C ILE A 214 -7.44 8.58 -13.11
N LYS A 215 -6.16 8.33 -12.78
CA LYS A 215 -5.02 8.67 -13.65
C LYS A 215 -4.10 7.47 -13.85
N ALA A 216 -3.81 7.15 -15.11
CA ALA A 216 -2.84 6.12 -15.45
C ALA A 216 -1.89 6.60 -16.57
N GLY A 217 -0.60 6.40 -16.42
CA GLY A 217 0.40 6.82 -17.42
C GLY A 217 0.32 6.09 -18.76
N TRP A 218 -0.38 4.95 -18.85
CA TRP A 218 -0.56 4.19 -20.08
C TRP A 218 -2.02 3.87 -20.38
N ALA A 219 -2.70 3.04 -19.58
CA ALA A 219 -4.05 2.58 -19.88
C ALA A 219 -4.90 2.36 -18.64
N ILE A 220 -6.21 2.49 -18.80
CA ILE A 220 -7.22 2.23 -17.77
C ILE A 220 -8.22 1.21 -18.32
N TRP A 221 -8.34 0.07 -17.64
CA TRP A 221 -9.26 -1.00 -18.01
C TRP A 221 -10.14 -1.42 -16.85
N ALA A 222 -11.42 -1.61 -17.12
CA ALA A 222 -12.36 -2.25 -16.20
C ALA A 222 -13.20 -3.30 -16.94
N GLY A 223 -13.38 -4.48 -16.35
CA GLY A 223 -14.27 -5.51 -16.89
C GLY A 223 -15.73 -5.08 -16.92
N LYS A 224 -16.13 -4.14 -16.05
CA LYS A 224 -17.47 -3.56 -16.02
C LYS A 224 -17.43 -2.05 -16.24
N ASN A 225 -17.57 -1.25 -15.20
CA ASN A 225 -17.68 0.20 -15.29
C ASN A 225 -16.39 0.90 -14.85
N ILE A 226 -16.14 2.08 -15.42
CA ILE A 226 -15.18 3.04 -14.89
C ILE A 226 -15.96 4.27 -14.44
N GLN A 227 -15.81 4.67 -13.18
CA GLN A 227 -16.48 5.82 -12.61
C GLN A 227 -15.52 6.71 -11.82
N ALA A 228 -15.51 8.00 -12.14
CA ALA A 228 -14.76 9.02 -11.41
C ALA A 228 -15.69 10.20 -11.04
N GLY A 229 -15.61 10.69 -9.80
CA GLY A 229 -16.24 11.96 -9.41
C GLY A 229 -15.45 13.19 -9.88
N GLY A 230 -14.24 12.99 -10.39
CA GLY A 230 -13.44 13.98 -11.10
C GLY A 230 -13.19 13.55 -12.54
N ASN A 231 -11.92 13.55 -12.93
CA ASN A 231 -11.45 13.26 -14.27
C ASN A 231 -11.01 11.80 -14.45
N ILE A 232 -11.09 11.30 -15.67
CA ILE A 232 -10.44 10.05 -16.09
C ILE A 232 -9.39 10.39 -17.13
N LYS A 233 -8.10 10.20 -16.82
CA LYS A 233 -6.99 10.60 -17.70
C LYS A 233 -5.98 9.50 -17.95
N THR A 234 -5.62 9.32 -19.22
CA THR A 234 -4.53 8.41 -19.61
C THR A 234 -3.85 8.78 -20.92
N VAL A 235 -2.61 8.32 -21.13
CA VAL A 235 -1.85 8.59 -22.36
C VAL A 235 -2.30 7.71 -23.52
N ARG A 236 -2.80 6.48 -23.29
CA ARG A 236 -3.35 5.63 -24.37
C ARG A 236 -4.83 5.39 -24.24
N HIS A 237 -5.24 4.30 -23.61
CA HIS A 237 -6.57 3.74 -23.81
C HIS A 237 -7.38 3.71 -22.52
N ILE A 238 -8.64 4.09 -22.62
CA ILE A 238 -9.64 3.84 -21.57
C ILE A 238 -10.61 2.80 -22.13
N ARG A 239 -10.79 1.67 -21.44
CA ARG A 239 -11.75 0.63 -21.84
C ARG A 239 -12.58 0.15 -20.66
N ALA A 240 -13.89 0.19 -20.81
CA ALA A 240 -14.84 -0.42 -19.89
C ALA A 240 -15.70 -1.45 -20.63
N GLY A 241 -16.01 -2.57 -19.99
CA GLY A 241 -16.93 -3.56 -20.55
C GLY A 241 -18.34 -3.02 -20.72
N VAL A 242 -18.77 -2.08 -19.87
CA VAL A 242 -20.14 -1.57 -19.83
C VAL A 242 -20.16 -0.05 -20.02
N ASP A 243 -19.96 0.73 -18.97
CA ASP A 243 -20.08 2.20 -19.01
C ASP A 243 -18.79 2.89 -18.54
N ILE A 244 -18.54 4.09 -19.07
CA ILE A 244 -17.53 5.04 -18.57
C ILE A 244 -18.26 6.32 -18.15
N HIS A 245 -18.07 6.74 -16.90
CA HIS A 245 -18.65 7.96 -16.35
C HIS A 245 -17.59 8.79 -15.63
N ALA A 246 -17.51 10.07 -15.96
CA ALA A 246 -16.77 11.09 -15.21
C ALA A 246 -17.70 12.28 -14.94
N ASP A 247 -17.61 12.88 -13.75
CA ASP A 247 -18.32 14.13 -13.48
C ASP A 247 -17.60 15.34 -14.12
N GLU A 248 -16.28 15.26 -14.34
CA GLU A 248 -15.50 16.24 -15.10
C GLU A 248 -15.13 15.73 -16.50
N ASP A 249 -13.85 15.70 -16.88
CA ASP A 249 -13.37 15.36 -18.21
C ASP A 249 -12.96 13.88 -18.36
N ILE A 250 -13.07 13.35 -19.58
CA ILE A 250 -12.47 12.08 -19.98
C ILE A 250 -11.43 12.35 -21.07
N GLU A 251 -10.16 12.08 -20.78
CA GLU A 251 -9.04 12.35 -21.67
C GLU A 251 -8.19 11.11 -21.91
N ALA A 252 -8.07 10.71 -23.17
CA ALA A 252 -7.20 9.62 -23.60
C ALA A 252 -6.36 10.05 -24.80
N GLY A 253 -5.03 9.88 -24.74
CA GLY A 253 -4.19 10.14 -25.91
C GLY A 253 -4.40 9.14 -27.05
N GLY A 254 -4.98 7.97 -26.77
CA GLY A 254 -5.47 6.98 -27.74
C GLY A 254 -7.00 6.96 -27.80
N GLY A 255 -7.58 5.76 -27.86
CA GLY A 255 -9.03 5.55 -27.97
C GLY A 255 -9.75 5.32 -26.64
N ILE A 256 -11.04 5.67 -26.59
CA ILE A 256 -11.95 5.48 -25.45
C ILE A 256 -13.05 4.51 -25.90
N GLN A 257 -13.27 3.42 -25.15
CA GLN A 257 -14.26 2.41 -25.50
C GLN A 257 -15.10 2.01 -24.29
N ALA A 258 -16.43 2.06 -24.44
CA ALA A 258 -17.37 1.47 -23.49
C ALA A 258 -18.38 0.60 -24.24
N GLY A 259 -18.81 -0.52 -23.67
CA GLY A 259 -19.81 -1.40 -24.29
C GLY A 259 -21.17 -0.73 -24.51
N ARG A 260 -21.49 0.32 -23.74
CA ARG A 260 -22.79 1.00 -23.76
C ARG A 260 -22.64 2.52 -23.80
N ILE A 261 -22.34 3.17 -22.67
CA ILE A 261 -22.37 4.63 -22.53
C ILE A 261 -20.99 5.16 -22.16
N ILE A 262 -20.60 6.27 -22.80
CA ILE A 262 -19.52 7.14 -22.32
C ILE A 262 -20.17 8.48 -21.98
N ARG A 263 -19.99 8.93 -20.73
CA ARG A 263 -20.53 10.19 -20.23
C ARG A 263 -19.46 10.95 -19.46
N ALA A 264 -19.37 12.25 -19.74
CA ALA A 264 -18.58 13.22 -19.00
C ALA A 264 -19.50 14.40 -18.67
N GLY A 265 -19.36 15.01 -17.49
CA GLY A 265 -19.97 16.32 -17.22
C GLY A 265 -19.26 17.44 -17.98
N GLY A 266 -17.92 17.33 -18.09
CA GLY A 266 -17.05 18.12 -18.95
C GLY A 266 -16.94 17.55 -20.37
N GLY A 267 -15.75 17.70 -20.96
CA GLY A 267 -15.41 17.28 -22.31
C GLY A 267 -14.86 15.86 -22.41
N ILE A 268 -15.10 15.23 -23.57
CA ILE A 268 -14.50 13.94 -23.93
C ILE A 268 -13.51 14.18 -25.06
N GLN A 269 -12.26 13.79 -24.83
CA GLN A 269 -11.16 13.94 -25.78
C GLN A 269 -10.41 12.62 -25.95
N ALA A 270 -10.41 12.10 -27.18
CA ALA A 270 -9.60 10.97 -27.59
C ALA A 270 -8.63 11.40 -28.71
N GLY A 271 -7.39 10.90 -28.68
CA GLY A 271 -6.49 10.98 -29.84
C GLY A 271 -6.84 9.97 -30.93
N GLY A 272 -7.62 8.93 -30.62
CA GLY A 272 -8.13 7.92 -31.54
C GLY A 272 -9.67 7.86 -31.59
N GLU A 273 -10.20 6.65 -31.79
CA GLU A 273 -11.64 6.41 -31.85
C GLU A 273 -12.31 6.52 -30.47
N VAL A 274 -13.55 7.00 -30.46
CA VAL A 274 -14.48 6.91 -29.33
C VAL A 274 -15.59 5.93 -29.69
N ILE A 275 -15.59 4.78 -29.03
CA ILE A 275 -16.45 3.64 -29.36
C ILE A 275 -17.48 3.44 -28.24
N ALA A 276 -18.77 3.58 -28.58
CA ALA A 276 -19.88 3.35 -27.65
C ALA A 276 -21.17 3.02 -28.41
N ALA A 277 -22.23 2.59 -27.70
CA ALA A 277 -23.53 2.33 -28.31
C ALA A 277 -24.27 3.61 -28.73
N LYS A 278 -23.86 4.78 -28.20
CA LYS A 278 -24.40 6.09 -28.58
C LYS A 278 -23.29 7.12 -28.56
N ARG A 279 -23.36 8.10 -29.46
CA ARG A 279 -22.41 9.21 -29.49
C ARG A 279 -22.51 10.03 -28.20
N PRO A 280 -21.40 10.24 -27.46
CA PRO A 280 -21.42 11.09 -26.28
C PRO A 280 -21.71 12.55 -26.66
N PRO A 281 -22.58 13.25 -25.92
CA PRO A 281 -22.97 14.62 -26.27
C PRO A 281 -21.79 15.61 -26.19
N ASN A 282 -20.86 15.39 -25.24
CA ASN A 282 -19.72 16.27 -24.99
C ASN A 282 -18.42 15.78 -25.67
N LEU A 283 -18.53 15.06 -26.79
CA LEU A 283 -17.36 14.65 -27.56
C LEU A 283 -16.72 15.84 -28.28
N LEU A 284 -15.59 16.31 -27.78
CA LEU A 284 -14.84 17.45 -28.31
C LEU A 284 -13.79 17.02 -29.36
N ARG A 285 -13.15 15.87 -29.14
CA ARG A 285 -12.09 15.34 -30.02
C ARG A 285 -12.13 13.81 -30.07
N GLY A 286 -11.87 13.26 -31.25
CA GLY A 286 -11.87 11.82 -31.53
C GLY A 286 -12.93 11.43 -32.54
N GLU A 287 -12.67 10.37 -33.31
CA GLU A 287 -13.63 9.86 -34.30
C GLU A 287 -14.66 8.97 -33.59
N PHE A 288 -15.94 9.34 -33.62
CA PHE A 288 -16.97 8.51 -33.03
C PHE A 288 -17.30 7.31 -33.92
N ARG A 289 -17.31 6.13 -33.32
CA ARG A 289 -17.77 4.90 -33.94
C ARG A 289 -18.84 4.24 -33.07
N GLU A 290 -19.99 3.99 -33.65
CA GLU A 290 -21.04 3.24 -32.98
C GLU A 290 -20.66 1.76 -32.90
N ILE A 291 -20.92 1.13 -31.76
CA ILE A 291 -20.82 -0.33 -31.66
C ILE A 291 -21.91 -0.92 -32.55
N SER A 292 -21.50 -1.44 -33.70
CA SER A 292 -22.38 -2.24 -34.54
C SER A 292 -22.91 -3.40 -33.71
N ARG A 293 -24.23 -3.45 -33.49
CA ARG A 293 -24.89 -4.69 -33.06
C ARG A 293 -24.77 -5.70 -34.20
N GLY A 294 -23.63 -6.38 -34.27
CA GLY A 294 -23.40 -7.51 -35.15
C GLY A 294 -24.02 -8.76 -34.54
N THR A 295 -25.13 -9.18 -35.14
CA THR A 295 -25.69 -10.55 -35.28
C THR A 295 -25.01 -11.69 -34.53
#